data_AF-A0A356BVC4-F1
#
_entry.id   AF-A0A356BVC4-F1
#
_cell.length_a   1.000
_cell.length_b   1.000
_cell.length_c   1.000
_cell.angle_alpha   90.00
_cell.angle_beta   90.00
_cell.angle_gamma   90.00
#
_symmetry.space_group_name_H-M   'P 1'
#
loop_
_entity.id
_entity.type
_entity.pdbx_description
1 polymer ?
#
loop_
_entity_poly.entity_id
_entity_poly.type
_entity_poly.pdbx_seq_one_letter_code
_entity_poly.pdbx_strand_id
1 'polypeptide(L)'
;GMRLARDRGELLKGYDTARAEAAAAFNNDAIYLEKFVEAPRHIEIQLFGDNFGNIVHFGERECSLQRRHQKLIEESPSAVVDDRLRAEMGRVAVLGAAAVNYRNAGTMEFLLDASGNFYFMEMNTR
;
A
#
# COMPACT_ATOMS: atom_id res chain seq x y z
N GLY A 1 14.61 -0.09 7.42
CA GLY A 1 13.96 -1.42 7.31
C GLY A 1 12.69 -1.43 8.15
N MET A 2 11.70 -2.25 7.80
CA MET A 2 10.46 -2.41 8.58
C MET A 2 10.68 -3.39 9.74
N ARG A 3 10.10 -3.11 10.92
CA ARG A 3 10.16 -3.97 12.12
C ARG A 3 8.80 -4.06 12.80
N LEU A 4 8.37 -5.27 13.14
CA LEU A 4 7.18 -5.50 13.96
C LEU A 4 7.54 -5.37 15.45
N ALA A 5 6.68 -4.69 16.21
CA ALA A 5 6.76 -4.64 17.66
C ALA A 5 5.37 -4.97 18.25
N ARG A 6 5.31 -5.96 19.14
CA ARG A 6 4.08 -6.37 19.84
C ARG A 6 3.96 -5.77 21.23
N ASP A 7 5.05 -5.25 21.77
CA ASP A 7 5.08 -4.56 23.05
C ASP A 7 6.07 -3.38 23.06
N ARG A 8 6.09 -2.65 24.19
CA ARG A 8 6.94 -1.47 24.38
C ARG A 8 8.44 -1.80 24.33
N GLY A 9 8.85 -2.96 24.85
CA GLY A 9 10.24 -3.36 24.87
C GLY A 9 10.76 -3.69 23.47
N GLU A 10 9.96 -4.41 22.69
CA GLU A 10 10.23 -4.68 21.28
C GLU A 10 10.26 -3.40 20.45
N LEU A 11 9.34 -2.46 20.70
CA LEU A 11 9.30 -1.17 20.01
C LEU A 11 10.59 -0.38 20.20
N LEU A 12 11.06 -0.22 21.44
CA LEU A 12 12.28 0.55 21.72
C LEU A 12 13.51 -0.06 21.03
N LYS A 13 13.66 -1.40 21.09
CA LYS A 13 14.76 -2.10 20.42
C LYS A 13 14.66 -2.01 18.89
N GLY A 14 13.44 -2.16 18.36
CA GLY A 14 13.15 -2.10 16.93
C GLY A 14 13.38 -0.71 16.35
N TYR A 15 13.05 0.34 17.10
CA TYR A 15 13.23 1.73 16.72
C TYR A 15 14.71 2.04 16.42
N ASP A 16 15.61 1.76 17.36
CA ASP A 16 17.05 2.05 17.20
C ASP A 16 17.64 1.29 16.01
N THR A 17 17.25 0.02 15.87
CA THR A 17 17.69 -0.84 14.77
C THR A 17 17.19 -0.34 13.41
N ALA A 18 15.89 -0.05 13.30
CA ALA A 18 15.26 0.42 12.06
C ALA A 18 15.83 1.77 11.61
N ARG A 19 16.07 2.68 12.57
CA ARG A 19 16.69 3.98 12.35
C ARG A 19 18.10 3.85 11.79
N ALA A 20 18.94 3.00 12.40
CA ALA A 20 20.31 2.77 11.94
C ALA A 20 20.35 2.16 10.53
N GLU A 21 19.47 1.19 10.22
CA GLU A 21 19.34 0.62 8.87
C GLU A 21 18.89 1.65 7.84
N ALA A 22 17.93 2.50 8.18
CA ALA A 22 17.43 3.53 7.29
C ALA A 22 18.52 4.56 6.96
N ALA A 23 19.26 5.02 7.98
CA ALA A 23 20.42 5.89 7.78
C ALA A 23 21.47 5.28 6.86
N ALA A 24 21.80 3.99 7.07
CA ALA A 24 22.82 3.30 6.29
C ALA A 24 22.38 3.03 4.83
N ALA A 25 21.11 2.68 4.60
CA ALA A 25 20.62 2.28 3.28
C ALA A 25 20.11 3.45 2.42
N PHE A 26 19.52 4.47 3.06
CA PHE A 26 18.82 5.57 2.37
C PHE A 26 19.35 6.96 2.70
N ASN A 27 20.39 7.06 3.55
CA ASN A 27 20.91 8.34 4.05
C ASN A 27 19.83 9.23 4.69
N ASN A 28 18.81 8.60 5.27
CA ASN A 28 17.69 9.23 5.97
C ASN A 28 17.24 8.30 7.09
N ASP A 29 17.24 8.80 8.32
CA ASP A 29 16.95 8.05 9.54
C ASP A 29 15.51 8.27 10.05
N ALA A 30 14.68 8.99 9.29
CA ALA A 30 13.28 9.21 9.63
C ALA A 30 12.52 7.88 9.67
N ILE A 31 11.74 7.71 10.73
CA ILE A 31 10.88 6.55 10.95
C ILE A 31 9.55 7.00 11.49
N TYR A 32 8.52 6.21 11.19
CA TYR A 32 7.15 6.41 11.64
C TYR A 32 6.56 5.08 12.11
N LEU A 33 5.40 5.13 12.74
CA LEU A 33 4.72 3.96 13.29
C LEU A 33 3.34 3.81 12.65
N GLU A 34 2.99 2.58 12.34
CA GLU A 34 1.68 2.21 11.81
C GLU A 34 1.08 1.06 12.59
N LYS A 35 -0.24 0.93 12.51
CA LYS A 35 -0.93 -0.25 13.01
C LYS A 35 -0.54 -1.44 12.15
N PHE A 36 -0.02 -2.50 12.76
CA PHE A 36 0.20 -3.77 12.07
C PHE A 36 -1.14 -4.44 11.75
N VAL A 37 -1.42 -4.65 10.48
CA VAL A 37 -2.57 -5.44 10.02
C VAL A 37 -2.13 -6.90 9.96
N GLU A 38 -2.81 -7.78 10.70
CA GLU A 38 -2.45 -9.21 10.73
C GLU A 38 -3.02 -9.94 9.51
N ALA A 39 -2.18 -10.78 8.88
CA ALA A 39 -2.51 -11.55 7.68
C ALA A 39 -3.25 -10.75 6.58
N PRO A 40 -2.75 -9.55 6.19
CA PRO A 40 -3.45 -8.74 5.21
C PRO A 40 -3.29 -9.33 3.81
N ARG A 41 -4.29 -9.09 2.96
CA ARG A 41 -4.13 -9.20 1.52
C ARG A 41 -3.58 -7.88 0.97
N HIS A 42 -2.70 -7.97 -0.01
CA HIS A 42 -2.14 -6.80 -0.67
C HIS A 42 -2.93 -6.57 -1.96
N ILE A 43 -3.73 -5.52 -1.99
CA ILE A 43 -4.59 -5.16 -3.12
C ILE A 43 -4.16 -3.81 -3.65
N GLU A 44 -3.96 -3.69 -4.94
CA GLU A 44 -3.48 -2.44 -5.55
C GLU A 44 -4.34 -2.01 -6.72
N ILE A 45 -4.62 -0.70 -6.83
CA ILE A 45 -5.48 -0.11 -7.85
C ILE A 45 -4.61 0.58 -8.90
N GLN A 46 -4.77 0.18 -10.16
CA GLN A 46 -4.11 0.85 -11.27
C GLN A 46 -4.85 2.13 -11.62
N LEU A 47 -4.12 3.24 -11.75
CA LEU A 47 -4.64 4.55 -12.09
C LEU A 47 -3.95 5.11 -13.35
N PHE A 48 -4.64 6.00 -14.04
CA PHE A 48 -4.03 6.89 -15.03
C PHE A 48 -4.67 8.28 -14.95
N GLY A 49 -3.83 9.31 -14.82
CA GLY A 49 -4.24 10.71 -14.83
C GLY A 49 -3.75 11.45 -16.07
N ASP A 50 -4.54 12.36 -16.62
CA ASP A 50 -4.14 13.21 -17.74
C ASP A 50 -3.76 14.63 -17.30
N ASN A 51 -3.39 15.48 -18.26
CA ASN A 51 -3.02 16.87 -18.01
C ASN A 51 -4.24 17.81 -17.81
N PHE A 52 -5.46 17.30 -17.95
CA PHE A 52 -6.71 18.05 -17.87
C PHE A 52 -7.46 17.79 -16.56
N GLY A 53 -6.89 16.98 -15.66
CA GLY A 53 -7.47 16.64 -14.36
C GLY A 53 -8.40 15.43 -14.39
N ASN A 54 -8.47 14.70 -15.52
CA ASN A 54 -9.20 13.44 -15.58
C ASN A 54 -8.36 12.32 -14.99
N ILE A 55 -8.99 11.49 -14.14
CA ILE A 55 -8.36 10.32 -13.55
C ILE A 55 -9.32 9.15 -13.66
N VAL A 56 -8.79 8.02 -14.13
CA VAL A 56 -9.52 6.75 -14.24
C VAL A 56 -8.75 5.64 -13.54
N HIS A 57 -9.46 4.60 -13.11
CA HIS A 57 -8.86 3.37 -12.60
C HIS A 57 -9.12 2.19 -13.54
N PHE A 58 -8.20 1.22 -13.56
CA PHE A 58 -8.28 0.01 -14.39
C PHE A 58 -8.49 -1.25 -13.55
N GLY A 59 -9.25 -1.11 -12.46
CA GLY A 59 -9.48 -2.15 -11.48
C GLY A 59 -8.27 -2.44 -10.58
N GLU A 60 -8.31 -3.58 -9.92
CA GLU A 60 -7.34 -4.01 -8.92
C GLU A 60 -6.46 -5.20 -9.38
N ARG A 61 -5.31 -5.32 -8.73
CA ARG A 61 -4.49 -6.53 -8.71
C ARG A 61 -4.37 -7.04 -7.29
N GLU A 62 -4.36 -8.37 -7.15
CA GLU A 62 -4.02 -9.03 -5.90
C GLU A 62 -2.56 -9.49 -5.94
N CYS A 63 -1.78 -8.99 -4.98
CA CYS A 63 -0.34 -9.22 -4.87
C CYS A 63 0.03 -9.82 -3.50
N SER A 64 -0.92 -10.52 -2.87
CA SER A 64 -0.79 -11.10 -1.53
C SER A 64 0.28 -12.21 -1.44
N LEU A 65 0.58 -12.88 -2.56
CA LEU A 65 1.58 -13.94 -2.62
C LEU A 65 2.98 -13.35 -2.70
N GLN A 66 3.61 -13.24 -1.53
CA GLN A 66 4.90 -12.60 -1.34
C GLN A 66 5.88 -13.49 -0.58
N ARG A 67 7.17 -13.30 -0.84
CA ARG A 67 8.24 -13.86 0.00
C ARG A 67 9.17 -12.74 0.44
N ARG A 68 9.33 -12.55 1.75
CA ARG A 68 10.13 -11.45 2.33
C ARG A 68 9.73 -10.07 1.78
N HIS A 69 8.42 -9.80 1.73
CA HIS A 69 7.84 -8.54 1.22
C HIS A 69 8.13 -8.23 -0.25
N GLN A 70 8.43 -9.25 -1.06
CA GLN A 70 8.56 -9.14 -2.50
C GLN A 70 7.43 -9.92 -3.18
N LYS A 71 6.72 -9.26 -4.11
CA LYS A 71 5.64 -9.85 -4.90
C LYS A 71 6.21 -10.98 -5.77
N LEU A 72 5.55 -12.14 -5.75
CA LEU A 72 5.95 -13.33 -6.50
C LEU A 72 4.94 -13.72 -7.58
N ILE A 73 3.66 -13.63 -7.24
CA ILE A 73 2.54 -13.91 -8.13
C ILE A 73 1.51 -12.81 -7.93
N GLU A 74 1.08 -12.24 -9.04
CA GLU A 74 0.02 -11.24 -9.09
C GLU A 74 -1.13 -11.73 -9.98
N GLU A 75 -2.36 -11.46 -9.57
CA GLU A 75 -3.56 -11.79 -10.34
C GLU A 75 -4.49 -10.59 -10.49
N SER A 76 -5.30 -10.59 -11.55
CA SER A 76 -6.31 -9.56 -11.79
C SER A 76 -7.50 -10.14 -12.55
N PRO A 77 -8.76 -9.82 -12.15
CA PRO A 77 -9.12 -9.17 -10.90
C PRO A 77 -8.84 -10.06 -9.68
N SER A 78 -8.91 -9.50 -8.47
CA SER A 78 -8.78 -10.28 -7.24
C SER A 78 -10.04 -11.13 -7.02
N ALA A 79 -9.86 -12.40 -6.65
CA ALA A 79 -10.97 -13.30 -6.33
C ALA A 79 -11.70 -12.96 -5.02
N VAL A 80 -11.07 -12.19 -4.13
CA VAL A 80 -11.67 -11.81 -2.84
C VAL A 80 -12.33 -10.43 -2.83
N VAL A 81 -12.08 -9.63 -3.86
CA VAL A 81 -12.68 -8.31 -4.01
C VAL A 81 -13.99 -8.48 -4.77
N ASP A 82 -15.12 -8.30 -4.09
CA ASP A 82 -16.43 -8.27 -4.72
C ASP A 82 -16.67 -6.94 -5.48
N ASP A 83 -17.74 -6.86 -6.25
CA ASP A 83 -18.03 -5.66 -7.07
C ASP A 83 -18.24 -4.40 -6.23
N ARG A 84 -18.79 -4.54 -5.02
CA ARG A 84 -19.04 -3.41 -4.12
C ARG A 84 -17.73 -2.86 -3.58
N LEU A 85 -16.86 -3.74 -3.09
CA LEU A 85 -15.54 -3.38 -2.57
C LEU A 85 -14.67 -2.83 -3.70
N ARG A 86 -14.71 -3.42 -4.91
CA ARG A 86 -14.00 -2.92 -6.09
C ARG A 86 -14.39 -1.49 -6.44
N ALA A 87 -15.69 -1.21 -6.48
CA ALA A 87 -16.20 0.13 -6.74
C ALA A 87 -15.76 1.13 -5.66
N GLU A 88 -15.79 0.72 -4.39
CA GLU A 88 -15.37 1.56 -3.27
C GLU A 88 -13.87 1.86 -3.30
N MET A 89 -13.02 0.85 -3.44
CA MET A 89 -11.57 0.99 -3.52
C MET A 89 -11.16 1.81 -4.74
N GLY A 90 -11.76 1.56 -5.91
CA GLY A 90 -11.54 2.34 -7.12
C GLY A 90 -11.90 3.82 -6.95
N ARG A 91 -13.05 4.11 -6.34
CA ARG A 91 -13.48 5.48 -6.04
C ARG A 91 -12.53 6.19 -5.07
N VAL A 92 -12.15 5.53 -3.97
CA VAL A 92 -11.16 6.08 -3.02
C VAL A 92 -9.83 6.30 -3.72
N ALA A 93 -9.46 5.40 -4.64
CA ALA A 93 -8.20 5.50 -5.34
C ALA A 93 -8.12 6.73 -6.27
N VAL A 94 -9.19 6.93 -7.06
CA VAL A 94 -9.34 8.11 -7.91
C VAL A 94 -9.36 9.39 -7.08
N LEU A 95 -10.06 9.40 -5.94
CA LEU A 95 -10.11 10.59 -5.07
C LEU A 95 -8.73 10.95 -4.50
N GLY A 96 -7.95 9.97 -4.04
CA GLY A 96 -6.60 10.20 -3.53
C GLY A 96 -5.68 10.78 -4.61
N ALA A 97 -5.73 10.22 -5.82
CA ALA A 97 -4.94 10.70 -6.94
C ALA A 97 -5.39 12.11 -7.41
N ALA A 98 -6.69 12.40 -7.38
CA ALA A 98 -7.23 13.72 -7.73
C ALA A 98 -6.77 14.80 -6.75
N ALA A 99 -6.71 14.47 -5.45
CA ALA A 99 -6.28 15.41 -4.41
C ALA A 99 -4.84 15.93 -4.62
N VAL A 100 -4.00 15.18 -5.36
CA VAL A 100 -2.62 15.56 -5.67
C VAL A 100 -2.41 15.94 -7.14
N ASN A 101 -3.50 16.11 -7.91
CA ASN A 101 -3.47 16.37 -9.36
C ASN A 101 -2.57 15.37 -10.11
N TYR A 102 -2.70 14.07 -9.78
CA TYR A 102 -1.84 13.02 -10.30
C TYR A 102 -1.91 12.91 -11.83
N ARG A 103 -0.78 12.60 -12.46
CA ARG A 103 -0.63 12.48 -13.93
C ARG A 103 0.16 11.23 -14.27
N ASN A 104 -0.06 10.71 -15.47
CA ASN A 104 0.52 9.48 -15.97
C ASN A 104 -0.01 8.23 -15.23
N ALA A 105 0.62 7.08 -15.44
CA ALA A 105 0.35 5.85 -14.74
C ALA A 105 0.81 5.92 -13.28
N GLY A 106 0.06 5.30 -12.40
CA GLY A 106 0.44 5.10 -11.01
C GLY A 106 -0.36 3.98 -10.40
N THR A 107 0.15 3.40 -9.32
CA THR A 107 -0.52 2.33 -8.60
C THR A 107 -0.70 2.74 -7.15
N MET A 108 -1.93 2.66 -6.64
CA MET A 108 -2.21 2.90 -5.22
C MET A 108 -2.38 1.58 -4.50
N GLU A 109 -1.56 1.34 -3.49
CA GLU A 109 -1.48 0.07 -2.77
C GLU A 109 -2.24 0.13 -1.44
N PHE A 110 -2.96 -0.95 -1.15
CA PHE A 110 -3.78 -1.10 0.04
C PHE A 110 -3.52 -2.44 0.73
N LEU A 111 -3.67 -2.44 2.04
CA LEU A 111 -3.81 -3.65 2.84
C LEU A 111 -5.30 -3.91 3.09
N LEU A 112 -5.78 -5.10 2.75
CA LEU A 112 -7.15 -5.56 2.99
C LEU A 112 -7.15 -6.58 4.14
N ASP A 113 -7.89 -6.30 5.22
CA ASP A 113 -8.02 -7.21 6.36
C ASP A 113 -9.13 -8.26 6.14
N ALA A 114 -9.17 -9.27 7.02
CA ALA A 114 -10.13 -10.36 6.95
C ALA A 114 -11.60 -9.93 7.19
N SER A 115 -11.83 -8.72 7.70
CA SER A 115 -13.17 -8.14 7.88
C SER A 115 -13.60 -7.30 6.67
N GLY A 116 -12.76 -7.20 5.64
CA GLY A 116 -13.04 -6.43 4.43
C GLY A 116 -12.72 -4.93 4.57
N ASN A 117 -12.06 -4.50 5.64
CA ASN A 117 -11.58 -3.12 5.72
C ASN A 117 -10.26 -3.00 4.96
N PHE A 118 -10.10 -1.91 4.21
CA PHE A 118 -8.89 -1.62 3.48
C PHE A 118 -8.21 -0.34 3.98
N TYR A 119 -6.88 -0.33 3.95
CA TYR A 119 -6.05 0.75 4.46
C TYR A 119 -5.03 1.13 3.40
N PHE A 120 -4.94 2.41 3.04
CA PHE A 120 -3.89 2.90 2.15
C PHE A 120 -2.51 2.64 2.77
N MET A 121 -1.56 2.20 1.95
CA MET A 121 -0.19 1.90 2.37
C MET A 121 0.81 2.81 1.65
N GLU A 122 0.84 2.75 0.32
CA GLU A 122 1.73 3.58 -0.48
C GLU A 122 1.16 3.86 -1.87
N MET A 123 1.81 4.78 -2.57
CA MET A 123 1.56 5.01 -3.99
C MET A 123 2.87 4.86 -4.76
N ASN A 124 2.89 3.92 -5.69
CA ASN A 124 3.96 3.80 -6.66
C ASN A 124 3.69 4.80 -7.80
N THR A 125 4.47 5.88 -7.84
CA THR A 125 4.29 6.98 -8.80
C THR A 125 5.03 6.73 -10.12
N ARG A 126 4.81 5.56 -10.71
CA ARG A 126 5.43 5.06 -11.95
C ARG A 126 4.55 3.98 -12.60
#